data_AF-A0A932JDG6-F1
#
_entry.id   AF-A0A932JDG6-F1
#
_cell.length_a   1.000
_cell.length_b   1.000
_cell.length_c   1.000
_cell.angle_alpha   90.00
_cell.angle_beta   90.00
_cell.angle_gamma   90.00
#
_symmetry.space_group_name_H-M   'P 1'
#
loop_
_entity.id
_entity.type
_entity.pdbx_description
1 polymer ?
#
loop_
_entity_poly.entity_id
_entity_poly.type
_entity_poly.pdbx_seq_one_letter_code
_entity_poly.pdbx_strand_id
1 'polypeptide(L)'
;MAIIDQATFDAAQKRHAKNRARASRNRKREYLLAGHIQCICNKAMCGRTAIKKGCPTRAYYRCADEVRGRHLRRCREREIRADVADPIVWEWTGAILFNERVKAQRKLRSFYLCISWDITSCL
;
A
#
# COMPACT_ATOMS: atom_id res chain seq x y z
N MET A 1 -6.90 -13.53 -34.67
CA MET A 1 -5.93 -14.23 -33.80
C MET A 1 -5.47 -13.27 -32.72
N ALA A 2 -5.49 -13.71 -31.46
CA ALA A 2 -4.90 -12.97 -30.35
C ALA A 2 -3.45 -13.47 -30.13
N ILE A 3 -2.52 -12.55 -29.83
CA ILE A 3 -1.09 -12.87 -29.63
C ILE A 3 -0.86 -13.56 -28.28
N ILE A 4 -1.74 -13.32 -27.30
CA ILE A 4 -1.70 -13.89 -25.94
C ILE A 4 -3.11 -14.27 -25.48
N ASP A 5 -3.21 -15.17 -24.50
CA ASP A 5 -4.48 -15.56 -23.89
C ASP A 5 -5.07 -14.43 -23.02
N GLN A 6 -6.39 -14.45 -22.85
CA GLN A 6 -7.11 -13.41 -22.12
C GLN A 6 -6.73 -13.35 -20.63
N ALA A 7 -6.43 -14.50 -19.99
CA ALA A 7 -6.09 -14.54 -18.58
C ALA A 7 -4.74 -13.86 -18.32
N THR A 8 -3.75 -14.10 -19.18
CA THR A 8 -2.45 -13.41 -19.14
C THR A 8 -2.60 -11.92 -19.38
N PHE A 9 -3.41 -11.51 -20.35
CA PHE A 9 -3.70 -10.10 -20.59
C PHE A 9 -4.32 -9.43 -19.35
N ASP A 10 -5.34 -10.04 -18.76
CA ASP A 10 -6.03 -9.50 -17.58
C ASP A 10 -5.10 -9.43 -16.35
N ALA A 11 -4.25 -10.44 -16.17
CA ALA A 11 -3.24 -10.45 -15.11
C ALA A 11 -2.23 -9.29 -15.29
N ALA A 12 -1.78 -9.05 -16.53
CA ALA A 12 -0.91 -7.95 -16.86
C ALA A 12 -1.58 -6.59 -16.60
N GLN A 13 -2.86 -6.41 -16.98
CA GLN A 13 -3.61 -5.18 -16.71
C GLN A 13 -3.74 -4.92 -15.20
N LYS A 14 -4.07 -5.94 -14.40
CA LYS A 14 -4.13 -5.84 -12.94
C LYS A 14 -2.77 -5.45 -12.34
N ARG A 15 -1.68 -6.03 -12.84
CA ARG A 15 -0.31 -5.70 -12.40
C ARG A 15 0.07 -4.28 -12.78
N HIS A 16 -0.24 -3.85 -14.00
CA HIS A 16 0.01 -2.50 -14.49
C HIS A 16 -0.72 -1.44 -13.65
N ALA A 17 -2.00 -1.66 -13.32
CA ALA A 17 -2.76 -0.76 -12.45
C ALA A 17 -2.12 -0.62 -11.05
N LYS A 18 -1.71 -1.74 -10.43
CA LYS A 18 -1.00 -1.74 -9.15
C LYS A 18 0.35 -1.01 -9.23
N ASN A 19 1.12 -1.26 -10.29
CA ASN A 19 2.42 -0.63 -10.51
C ASN A 19 2.27 0.88 -10.72
N ARG A 20 1.26 1.31 -11.49
CA ARG A 20 0.97 2.73 -11.71
C ARG A 20 0.62 3.43 -10.40
N ALA A 21 -0.20 2.82 -9.55
CA ALA A 21 -0.57 3.37 -8.25
C ALA A 21 0.60 3.45 -7.25
N ARG A 22 1.61 2.57 -7.38
CA ARG A 22 2.75 2.45 -6.47
C ARG A 22 4.09 2.90 -7.07
N ALA A 23 4.07 3.54 -8.23
CA ALA A 23 5.28 3.90 -8.96
C ALA A 23 6.18 4.83 -8.14
N SER A 24 7.48 4.50 -8.08
CA SER A 24 8.51 5.32 -7.41
C SER A 24 9.02 6.47 -8.27
N ARG A 25 8.78 6.45 -9.60
CA ARG A 25 9.35 7.40 -10.58
C ARG A 25 9.19 8.88 -10.24
N ASN A 26 8.10 9.25 -9.54
CA ASN A 26 7.81 10.64 -9.16
C ASN A 26 8.08 10.93 -7.66
N ARG A 27 8.63 9.96 -6.92
CA ARG A 27 8.80 10.03 -5.48
C ARG A 27 10.16 10.65 -5.16
N LYS A 28 10.15 11.83 -4.53
CA LYS A 28 11.37 12.56 -4.14
C LYS A 28 11.98 12.10 -2.80
N ARG A 29 11.21 11.36 -2.00
CA ARG A 29 11.55 10.97 -0.62
C ARG A 29 10.90 9.66 -0.26
N GLU A 30 11.55 8.88 0.58
CA GLU A 30 11.01 7.62 1.06
C GLU A 30 10.03 7.85 2.23
N TYR A 31 8.91 7.15 2.16
CA TYR A 31 7.84 7.14 3.16
C TYR A 31 7.41 5.69 3.29
N LEU A 32 7.45 5.14 4.51
CA LEU A 32 7.22 3.72 4.75
C LEU A 32 5.83 3.28 4.28
N LEU A 33 4.81 4.10 4.55
CA LEU A 33 3.41 3.75 4.31
C LEU A 33 2.88 4.21 2.94
N ALA A 34 3.74 4.75 2.07
CA ALA A 34 3.30 5.30 0.80
C ALA A 34 2.72 4.21 -0.12
N GLY A 35 1.44 4.37 -0.48
CA GLY A 35 0.68 3.39 -1.26
C GLY A 35 -0.07 2.33 -0.43
N HIS A 36 0.02 2.42 0.89
CA HIS A 36 -0.67 1.54 1.85
C HIS A 36 -1.65 2.30 2.76
N ILE A 37 -1.37 3.56 3.09
CA ILE A 37 -2.23 4.36 3.95
C ILE A 37 -3.37 5.04 3.17
N GLN A 38 -4.58 5.00 3.75
CA GLN A 38 -5.78 5.63 3.23
C GLN A 38 -6.38 6.56 4.28
N CYS A 39 -6.95 7.67 3.82
CA CYS A 39 -7.71 8.58 4.66
C CYS A 39 -9.13 8.03 4.88
N ILE A 40 -9.81 8.52 5.91
CA ILE A 40 -11.23 8.22 6.20
C ILE A 40 -12.17 8.48 5.02
N CYS A 41 -11.79 9.34 4.07
CA CYS A 41 -12.55 9.59 2.84
C CYS A 41 -12.25 8.61 1.70
N ASN A 42 -11.61 7.47 2.00
CA ASN A 42 -11.21 6.39 1.08
C ASN A 42 -10.21 6.80 0.00
N LYS A 43 -9.57 7.98 0.14
CA LYS A 43 -8.51 8.42 -0.76
C LYS A 43 -7.15 8.06 -0.19
N ALA A 44 -6.20 7.76 -1.07
CA ALA A 44 -4.83 7.52 -0.68
C ALA A 44 -4.24 8.74 0.05
N MET A 45 -3.39 8.50 1.04
CA MET A 45 -2.58 9.55 1.63
C MET A 45 -1.21 9.62 0.97
N CYS A 46 -0.73 10.83 0.73
CA CYS A 46 0.54 11.13 0.10
C CYS A 46 1.50 11.74 1.12
N GLY A 47 2.80 11.49 0.95
CA GLY A 47 3.83 12.10 1.78
C GLY A 47 3.97 13.61 1.51
N ARG A 48 4.08 14.40 2.57
CA ARG A 48 4.41 15.82 2.56
C ARG A 48 5.58 16.05 3.50
N THR A 49 6.57 16.81 3.04
CA THR A 49 7.63 17.29 3.90
C THR A 49 7.45 18.77 4.18
N ALA A 50 7.48 19.14 5.45
CA ALA A 50 7.64 20.52 5.89
C ALA A 50 9.13 20.80 6.17
N ILE A 51 9.69 21.77 5.45
CA ILE A 51 11.04 22.28 5.65
C ILE A 51 10.89 23.74 6.09
N LYS A 52 11.45 24.08 7.25
CA LYS A 52 11.49 25.47 7.75
C LYS A 52 12.93 25.80 8.12
N LYS A 53 13.41 26.97 7.71
CA LYS A 53 14.79 27.43 8.00
C LYS A 53 15.03 27.43 9.52
N GLY A 54 16.12 26.80 9.96
CA GLY A 54 16.47 26.68 11.37
C GLY A 54 15.61 25.67 12.16
N CYS A 55 14.80 24.86 11.51
CA CYS A 55 14.00 23.81 12.14
C CYS A 55 14.28 22.43 11.51
N PRO A 56 14.17 21.34 12.29
CA PRO A 56 14.27 20.00 11.74
C PRO A 56 13.18 19.76 10.69
N THR A 57 13.56 19.05 9.63
CA THR A 57 12.65 18.65 8.56
C THR A 57 11.62 17.66 9.13
N ARG A 58 10.33 17.89 8.88
CA ARG A 58 9.25 17.03 9.37
C ARG A 58 8.49 16.38 8.21
N ALA A 59 8.20 15.09 8.36
CA ALA A 59 7.48 14.28 7.38
C ALA A 59 6.05 13.98 7.87
N TYR A 60 5.10 14.09 6.96
CA TYR A 60 3.68 13.92 7.23
C TYR A 60 3.01 13.12 6.10
N TYR A 61 1.94 12.41 6.43
CA TYR A 61 0.99 11.87 5.47
C TYR A 61 -0.22 12.80 5.41
N ARG A 62 -0.59 13.22 4.20
CA ARG A 62 -1.76 14.07 3.95
C ARG A 62 -2.70 13.44 2.96
N CYS A 63 -3.99 13.77 3.03
CA CYS A 63 -4.95 13.24 2.08
C CYS A 63 -4.68 13.74 0.65
N ALA A 64 -4.79 12.86 -0.36
CA ALA A 64 -4.67 13.25 -1.76
C ALA A 64 -5.69 14.34 -2.18
N ASP A 65 -6.84 14.43 -1.52
CA ASP A 65 -7.84 15.47 -1.77
C ASP A 65 -7.40 16.84 -1.26
N GLU A 66 -6.66 16.88 -0.15
CA GLU A 66 -6.13 18.12 0.42
C GLU A 66 -5.12 18.78 -0.54
N VAL A 67 -4.41 17.98 -1.34
CA VAL A 67 -3.46 18.45 -2.36
C VAL A 67 -4.14 19.36 -3.39
N ARG A 68 -5.44 19.20 -3.63
CA ARG A 68 -6.21 19.98 -4.63
C ARG A 68 -6.38 21.45 -4.24
N GLY A 69 -5.98 21.84 -3.04
CA GLY A 69 -6.09 23.21 -2.54
C GLY A 69 -7.33 23.43 -1.68
N ARG A 70 -7.30 24.51 -0.89
CA ARG A 70 -8.28 24.79 0.17
C ARG A 70 -9.73 24.86 -0.33
N HIS A 71 -9.94 25.38 -1.53
CA HIS A 71 -11.27 25.61 -2.10
C HIS A 71 -11.85 24.38 -2.81
N LEU A 72 -11.00 23.42 -3.20
CA LEU A 72 -11.39 22.22 -3.96
C LEU A 72 -11.40 20.95 -3.11
N ARG A 73 -10.84 21.01 -1.89
CA ARG A 73 -10.84 19.87 -0.97
C ARG A 73 -12.23 19.67 -0.36
N ARG A 74 -12.72 18.44 -0.46
CA ARG A 74 -13.89 17.93 0.27
C ARG A 74 -13.47 17.33 1.61
N CYS A 75 -12.29 16.72 1.67
CA CYS A 75 -11.73 16.20 2.92
C CYS A 75 -11.03 17.29 3.73
N ARG A 76 -11.27 17.32 5.04
CA ARG A 76 -10.65 18.24 6.01
C ARG A 76 -9.88 17.52 7.12
N GLU A 77 -9.62 16.23 6.93
CA GLU A 77 -8.88 15.42 7.89
C GLU A 77 -7.45 15.97 8.10
N ARG A 78 -6.92 15.81 9.31
CA ARG A 78 -5.59 16.32 9.66
C ARG A 78 -4.49 15.47 9.02
N GLU A 79 -3.36 16.11 8.75
CA GLU A 79 -2.14 15.40 8.34
C GLU A 79 -1.62 14.56 9.52
N ILE A 80 -1.22 13.32 9.23
CA ILE A 80 -0.67 12.39 10.20
C ILE A 80 0.86 12.54 10.18
N ARG A 81 1.50 12.57 11.34
CA ARG A 81 2.96 12.61 11.39
C ARG A 81 3.57 11.26 11.03
N ALA A 82 4.54 11.26 10.11
CA ALA A 82 5.20 10.03 9.67
C ALA A 82 6.08 9.41 10.78
N ASP A 83 6.73 10.25 11.58
CA ASP A 83 7.56 9.80 12.71
C ASP A 83 6.78 9.12 13.84
N VAL A 84 5.46 9.29 13.89
CA VAL A 84 4.58 8.57 14.82
C VAL A 84 3.94 7.36 14.15
N ALA A 85 3.43 7.52 12.93
CA ALA A 85 2.71 6.44 12.25
C ALA A 85 3.62 5.30 11.79
N ASP A 86 4.82 5.61 11.28
CA ASP A 86 5.72 4.62 10.70
C ASP A 86 6.19 3.59 11.75
N PRO A 87 6.67 3.99 12.96
CA PRO A 87 7.07 3.04 13.99
C PRO A 87 5.92 2.13 14.46
N ILE A 88 4.72 2.68 14.65
CA ILE A 88 3.55 1.91 15.11
C ILE A 88 3.21 0.80 14.10
N VAL A 89 3.16 1.15 12.81
CA VAL A 89 2.85 0.17 11.77
C VAL A 89 3.98 -0.84 11.63
N TRP A 90 5.23 -0.42 11.75
CA TRP A 90 6.38 -1.32 11.69
C TRP A 90 6.37 -2.34 12.83
N GLU A 91 6.15 -1.88 14.07
CA GLU A 91 6.05 -2.73 15.25
C GLU A 91 4.89 -3.73 15.12
N TRP A 92 3.71 -3.25 14.71
CA TRP A 92 2.55 -4.10 14.49
C TRP A 92 2.79 -5.16 13.39
N THR A 93 3.42 -4.75 12.29
CA THR A 93 3.78 -5.66 11.19
C THR A 93 4.77 -6.72 11.66
N GLY A 94 5.78 -6.32 12.44
CA GLY A 94 6.73 -7.23 13.07
C GLY A 94 6.01 -8.24 13.97
N ALA A 95 5.15 -7.77 14.87
CA ALA A 95 4.38 -8.63 15.77
C ALA A 95 3.55 -9.68 14.99
N ILE A 96 2.91 -9.29 13.89
CA ILE A 96 2.15 -10.23 13.05
C ILE A 96 3.06 -11.24 12.36
N LEU A 97 4.19 -10.80 11.78
CA LEU A 97 5.09 -11.68 11.04
C LEU A 97 5.79 -12.69 11.94
N PHE A 98 6.08 -12.31 13.19
CA PHE A 98 6.74 -13.17 14.16
C PHE A 98 5.77 -13.96 15.03
N ASN A 99 4.46 -13.78 14.89
CA ASN A 99 3.46 -14.59 15.56
C ASN A 99 3.36 -15.99 14.92
N GLU A 100 3.65 -17.03 15.71
CA GLU A 100 3.62 -18.44 15.28
C GLU A 100 2.26 -18.88 14.70
N ARG A 101 1.15 -18.30 15.18
CA ARG A 101 -0.19 -18.62 14.66
C ARG A 101 -0.38 -18.17 13.21
N VAL A 102 0.17 -17.02 12.84
CA VAL A 102 0.08 -16.48 11.47
C VAL A 102 1.00 -17.24 10.52
N LYS A 103 2.18 -17.67 11.01
CA LYS A 103 3.07 -18.57 10.26
C LYS A 103 2.37 -19.91 9.96
N ALA A 104 1.66 -20.48 10.93
CA ALA A 104 0.90 -21.71 10.76
C ALA A 104 -0.25 -21.55 9.75
N GLN A 105 -1.02 -20.45 9.81
CA GLN A 105 -2.08 -20.16 8.83
C GLN A 105 -1.57 -19.95 7.41
N ARG A 106 -0.41 -19.30 7.23
CA ARG A 106 0.25 -19.19 5.91
C ARG A 106 0.66 -20.55 5.36
N LYS A 107 1.23 -21.42 6.20
CA LYS A 107 1.56 -22.81 5.82
C LYS A 107 0.30 -23.57 5.42
N LEU A 108 -0.78 -23.48 6.21
CA LEU A 108 -2.06 -24.13 5.90
C LEU A 108 -2.66 -23.61 4.59
N ARG A 109 -2.69 -22.29 4.36
CA ARG A 109 -3.24 -21.70 3.12
C ARG A 109 -2.42 -22.08 1.89
N SER A 110 -1.09 -22.16 2.02
CA SER A 110 -0.21 -22.69 0.97
C SER A 110 -0.44 -24.19 0.72
N PHE A 111 -0.70 -24.96 1.77
CA PHE A 111 -1.01 -26.39 1.70
C PHE A 111 -2.36 -26.65 1.02
N TYR A 112 -3.41 -25.89 1.38
CA TYR A 112 -4.73 -25.98 0.73
C TYR A 112 -4.71 -25.49 -0.72
N LEU A 113 -3.90 -24.48 -1.06
CA LEU A 113 -3.70 -24.06 -2.45
C LEU A 113 -2.98 -25.13 -3.27
N CYS A 114 -2.01 -25.84 -2.69
CA CYS A 114 -1.34 -26.97 -3.34
C CYS A 114 -2.32 -28.13 -3.60
N ILE A 115 -3.11 -28.52 -2.59
CA ILE A 115 -4.12 -29.59 -2.71
C ILE A 115 -5.20 -29.23 -3.75
N SER A 116 -5.59 -27.96 -3.85
CA SER A 116 -6.60 -27.54 -4.83
C SER A 116 -6.14 -27.60 -6.30
N TRP A 117 -4.82 -27.61 -6.56
CA TRP A 117 -4.27 -27.77 -7.91
C TRP A 117 -3.98 -29.23 -8.28
N ASP A 118 -3.83 -30.12 -7.29
CA ASP A 118 -3.65 -31.56 -7.50
C ASP A 118 -4.99 -32.32 -7.71
N ILE A 119 -6.13 -31.76 -7.30
CA ILE A 119 -7.44 -32.44 -7.42
C ILE A 119 -8.06 -32.29 -8.83
N THR A 120 -7.64 -31.32 -9.64
CA THR A 120 -8.17 -31.11 -11.00
C THR A 120 -7.44 -31.86 -12.13
N SER A 121 -6.51 -32.78 -11.82
CA SER A 121 -5.83 -33.62 -12.82
C SER A 121 -6.23 -35.11 -12.80
N CYS A 122 -7.20 -35.49 -11.94
CA CYS A 122 -7.84 -36.80 -11.97
C CYS A 122 -9.36 -36.64 -11.99
N LEU A 123 -9.92 -36.34 -13.17
CA LEU A 123 -11.20 -36.84 -13.68
C LEU A 123 -11.37 -36.36 -15.13
#